data_AF-A0A7W7WMT8-F1
#
_entry.id   AF-A0A7W7WMT8-F1
#
_cell.length_a   1.000
_cell.length_b   1.000
_cell.length_c   1.000
_cell.angle_alpha   90.00
_cell.angle_beta   90.00
_cell.angle_gamma   90.00
#
_symmetry.space_group_name_H-M   'P 1'
#
loop_
_entity.id
_entity.type
_entity.pdbx_description
1 polymer ?
#
loop_
_entity_poly.entity_id
_entity_poly.type
_entity_poly.pdbx_seq_one_letter_code
_entity_poly.pdbx_strand_id
1 'polypeptide(L)'
;MAAEPDVALTVAAESDVALTVALAEYEHLRDALRANTEQATARFNFFLVVASAATAVSGGLLTGGGSGTANTSAVIGLGALVLLLGLTVFVRQVEFTNRANLYGVAVDSVRTYLVRRAPSVGPYLILPTLDDPGVYQGRPPGGRWTRDVIGLAGTVSLVDSALVGLGAGIAARHVGAATWLAATSGVVVLSLVMLAHLWYISYRRAAATARIWTSMGRRHQSSGARDVDGVSPNGVGGASDVDGVSPNGAARSAGSGPATR
;
A
#
# COMPACT_ATOMS: atom_id res chain seq x y z
N MET A 1 -1.50 -43.11 36.61
CA MET A 1 -0.79 -42.56 35.45
C MET A 1 -1.36 -41.17 35.17
N ALA A 2 -0.90 -40.19 35.95
CA ALA A 2 -1.33 -38.80 35.85
C ALA A 2 -0.36 -38.10 34.89
N ALA A 3 -0.86 -37.54 33.80
CA ALA A 3 -0.05 -36.73 32.90
C ALA A 3 0.47 -35.51 33.67
N GLU A 4 1.78 -35.26 33.57
CA GLU A 4 2.46 -34.20 34.32
C GLU A 4 1.82 -32.82 34.03
N PRO A 5 1.48 -32.04 35.07
CA PRO A 5 0.91 -30.70 34.92
C PRO A 5 1.87 -29.68 34.28
N ASP A 6 3.16 -30.00 34.19
CA ASP A 6 4.20 -29.09 33.71
C ASP A 6 4.19 -28.91 32.18
N VAL A 7 3.79 -29.94 31.43
CA VAL A 7 3.67 -29.91 29.97
C VAL A 7 2.48 -29.06 29.52
N ALA A 8 1.37 -29.08 30.28
CA ALA A 8 0.19 -28.26 29.98
C ALA A 8 0.45 -26.76 30.19
N LEU A 9 1.27 -26.39 31.18
CA LEU A 9 1.66 -25.00 31.44
C LEU A 9 2.66 -24.47 30.40
N THR A 10 3.61 -25.30 29.95
CA THR A 10 4.55 -24.92 28.88
C THR A 10 3.86 -24.79 27.53
N VAL A 11 2.93 -25.68 27.17
CA VAL A 11 2.12 -25.55 25.94
C VAL A 11 1.18 -24.34 26.00
N ALA A 12 0.62 -24.02 27.17
CA ALA A 12 -0.16 -22.80 27.36
C ALA A 12 0.70 -21.52 27.25
N ALA A 13 1.90 -21.51 27.82
CA ALA A 13 2.84 -20.39 27.73
C ALA A 13 3.44 -20.20 26.31
N GLU A 14 3.75 -21.30 25.62
CA GLU A 14 4.19 -21.29 24.21
C GLU A 14 3.06 -20.82 23.29
N SER A 15 1.81 -21.12 23.63
CA SER A 15 0.64 -20.56 22.96
C SER A 15 0.58 -19.03 23.10
N ASP A 16 0.99 -18.46 24.23
CA ASP A 16 0.92 -17.01 24.50
C ASP A 16 1.96 -16.20 23.72
N VAL A 17 3.10 -16.80 23.35
CA VAL A 17 4.09 -16.14 22.49
C VAL A 17 3.49 -15.84 21.12
N ALA A 18 2.84 -16.82 20.49
CA ALA A 18 2.21 -16.63 19.18
C ALA A 18 1.07 -15.60 19.22
N LEU A 19 0.32 -15.51 20.33
CA LEU A 19 -0.70 -14.48 20.54
C LEU A 19 -0.07 -13.10 20.71
N THR A 20 0.96 -12.99 21.55
CA THR A 20 1.69 -11.74 21.81
C THR A 20 2.30 -11.19 20.53
N VAL A 21 2.94 -12.05 19.74
CA VAL A 21 3.49 -11.67 18.43
C VAL A 21 2.39 -11.22 17.47
N ALA A 22 1.26 -11.94 17.39
CA ALA A 22 0.15 -11.57 16.52
C ALA A 22 -0.47 -10.21 16.91
N LEU A 23 -0.64 -9.95 18.21
CA LEU A 23 -1.16 -8.67 18.70
C LEU A 23 -0.16 -7.52 18.44
N ALA A 24 1.13 -7.75 18.70
CA ALA A 24 2.17 -6.77 18.41
C ALA A 24 2.24 -6.43 16.91
N GLU A 25 2.17 -7.45 16.04
CA GLU A 25 2.12 -7.26 14.59
C GLU A 25 0.83 -6.52 14.16
N TYR A 26 -0.32 -6.84 14.75
CA TYR A 26 -1.58 -6.17 14.46
C TYR A 26 -1.51 -4.67 14.76
N GLU A 27 -1.01 -4.29 15.93
CA GLU A 27 -0.83 -2.88 16.30
C GLU A 27 0.17 -2.18 15.38
N HIS A 28 1.32 -2.82 15.10
CA HIS A 28 2.31 -2.28 14.17
C HIS A 28 1.72 -2.03 12.77
N LEU A 29 0.93 -2.96 12.24
CA LEU A 29 0.28 -2.82 10.94
C LEU A 29 -0.76 -1.69 10.92
N ARG A 30 -1.51 -1.50 12.02
CA ARG A 30 -2.48 -0.40 12.14
C ARG A 30 -1.79 0.95 12.17
N ASP A 31 -0.70 1.07 12.92
CA ASP A 31 0.11 2.28 12.98
C ASP A 31 0.72 2.60 11.62
N ALA A 32 1.28 1.60 10.93
CA ALA A 32 1.81 1.75 9.59
C ALA A 32 0.74 2.19 8.57
N LEU A 33 -0.47 1.61 8.64
CA LEU A 33 -1.60 1.99 7.79
C LEU A 33 -2.05 3.43 8.06
N ARG A 34 -2.14 3.82 9.34
CA ARG A 34 -2.51 5.18 9.75
C ARG A 34 -1.48 6.19 9.26
N ALA A 35 -0.20 5.97 9.54
CA ALA A 35 0.89 6.85 9.11
C ALA A 35 0.92 6.99 7.58
N ASN A 36 0.70 5.90 6.84
CA ASN A 36 0.61 5.92 5.38
C ASN A 36 -0.55 6.78 4.88
N THR A 37 -1.71 6.71 5.54
CA THR A 37 -2.90 7.51 5.20
C THR A 37 -2.69 8.98 5.51
N GLU A 38 -2.11 9.31 6.67
CA GLU A 38 -1.78 10.69 7.05
C GLU A 38 -0.77 11.32 6.06
N GLN A 39 0.27 10.57 5.66
CA GLN A 39 1.25 11.04 4.68
C GLN A 39 0.66 11.27 3.29
N ALA A 40 -0.33 10.45 2.91
CA ALA A 40 -1.03 10.57 1.64
C ALA A 40 -1.91 11.82 1.62
N THR A 41 -2.71 12.02 2.67
CA THR A 41 -3.58 13.20 2.84
C THR A 41 -2.79 14.50 2.92
N ALA A 42 -1.67 14.53 3.68
CA ALA A 42 -0.85 15.73 3.81
C ALA A 42 -0.30 16.21 2.45
N ARG A 43 0.18 15.28 1.61
CA ARG A 43 0.69 15.63 0.27
C ARG A 43 -0.41 16.08 -0.69
N PHE A 44 -1.58 15.43 -0.62
CA PHE A 44 -2.73 15.85 -1.39
C PHE A 44 -3.16 17.27 -1.04
N ASN A 45 -3.27 17.59 0.25
CA ASN A 45 -3.63 18.93 0.71
C ASN A 45 -2.59 19.97 0.30
N PHE A 46 -1.29 19.65 0.43
CA PHE A 46 -0.23 20.53 -0.04
C PHE A 46 -0.35 20.83 -1.54
N PHE A 47 -0.60 19.80 -2.37
CA PHE A 47 -0.81 19.98 -3.80
C PHE A 47 -2.01 20.88 -4.10
N LEU A 48 -3.16 20.67 -3.42
CA LEU A 48 -4.34 21.51 -3.62
C LEU A 48 -4.06 22.97 -3.28
N VAL A 49 -3.33 23.24 -2.19
CA VAL A 49 -2.95 24.60 -1.81
C VAL A 49 -2.07 25.23 -2.89
N VAL A 50 -1.03 24.52 -3.35
CA VAL A 50 -0.11 25.03 -4.39
C VAL A 50 -0.84 25.25 -5.71
N ALA A 51 -1.66 24.30 -6.15
CA ALA A 51 -2.43 24.39 -7.39
C ALA A 51 -3.44 25.55 -7.35
N SER A 52 -4.12 25.74 -6.20
CA SER A 52 -5.06 26.84 -6.01
C SER A 52 -4.35 28.20 -6.02
N ALA A 53 -3.25 28.33 -5.29
CA ALA A 53 -2.45 29.55 -5.27
C ALA A 53 -1.91 29.89 -6.67
N ALA A 54 -1.38 28.90 -7.38
CA ALA A 54 -0.89 29.08 -8.74
C ALA A 54 -2.00 29.49 -9.72
N THR A 55 -3.19 28.92 -9.58
CA THR A 55 -4.37 29.29 -10.38
C THR A 55 -4.78 30.73 -10.10
N ALA A 56 -4.82 31.14 -8.83
CA ALA A 56 -5.16 32.51 -8.44
C ALA A 56 -4.15 33.53 -8.96
N VAL A 57 -2.85 33.26 -8.81
CA VAL A 57 -1.77 34.10 -9.34
C VAL A 57 -1.86 34.19 -10.87
N SER A 58 -2.09 33.07 -11.54
CA SER A 58 -2.25 33.05 -12.99
C SER A 58 -3.44 33.88 -13.45
N GLY A 59 -4.58 33.77 -12.76
CA GLY A 59 -5.76 34.60 -13.02
C GLY A 59 -5.45 36.09 -12.89
N GLY A 60 -4.81 36.49 -11.79
CA GLY A 60 -4.42 37.89 -11.55
C GLY A 60 -3.46 38.44 -12.62
N LEU A 61 -2.46 37.65 -13.03
CA LEU A 61 -1.51 38.05 -14.08
C LEU A 61 -2.19 38.23 -15.44
N LEU A 62 -3.20 37.42 -15.75
CA LEU A 62 -3.94 37.50 -17.01
C LEU A 62 -4.96 38.65 -17.04
N THR A 63 -5.54 39.02 -15.89
CA THR A 63 -6.57 40.07 -15.81
C THR A 63 -6.01 41.46 -15.50
N GLY A 64 -4.78 41.57 -14.97
CA GLY A 64 -4.18 42.81 -14.45
C GLY A 64 -3.76 43.88 -15.46
N GLY A 65 -4.30 43.89 -16.69
CA GLY A 65 -4.11 44.97 -17.67
C GLY A 65 -2.76 45.01 -18.40
N GLY A 66 -1.75 44.25 -17.99
CA GLY A 66 -0.47 44.10 -18.70
C GLY A 66 -0.45 42.83 -19.56
N SER A 67 -1.05 42.83 -20.75
CA SER A 67 -1.02 41.66 -21.65
C SER A 67 0.31 41.55 -22.42
N GLY A 68 1.43 41.47 -21.69
CA GLY A 68 2.76 41.28 -22.24
C GLY A 68 3.15 39.80 -22.34
N THR A 69 4.02 39.47 -23.29
CA THR A 69 4.60 38.11 -23.46
C THR A 69 5.22 37.56 -22.17
N ALA A 70 5.75 38.42 -21.29
CA ALA A 70 6.29 38.05 -19.99
C ALA A 70 5.26 37.48 -19.01
N ASN A 71 4.03 38.00 -18.99
CA ASN A 71 2.97 37.48 -18.11
C ASN A 71 2.48 36.13 -18.61
N THR A 72 2.36 35.97 -19.93
CA THR A 72 2.00 34.68 -20.54
C THR A 72 3.07 33.62 -20.28
N SER A 73 4.36 33.95 -20.43
CA SER A 73 5.45 33.01 -20.14
C SER A 73 5.53 32.63 -18.66
N ALA A 74 5.28 33.57 -17.75
CA ALA A 74 5.19 33.30 -16.31
C ALA A 74 4.04 32.33 -15.98
N VAL A 75 2.85 32.52 -16.57
CA VAL A 75 1.69 31.63 -16.38
C VAL A 75 1.99 30.22 -16.92
N ILE A 76 2.60 30.12 -18.10
CA ILE A 76 2.98 28.83 -18.68
C ILE A 76 4.02 28.13 -17.79
N GLY A 77 5.04 28.85 -17.33
CA GLY A 77 6.07 28.31 -16.45
C GLY A 77 5.50 27.82 -15.12
N LEU A 78 4.62 28.63 -14.50
CA LEU A 78 3.94 28.28 -13.26
C LEU A 78 3.03 27.06 -13.44
N GLY A 79 2.25 27.02 -14.53
CA GLY A 79 1.41 25.88 -14.88
C GLY A 79 2.22 24.60 -15.08
N ALA A 80 3.36 24.67 -15.78
CA ALA A 80 4.25 23.53 -15.97
C ALA A 80 4.83 23.01 -14.64
N LEU A 81 5.20 23.91 -13.72
CA LEU A 81 5.70 23.56 -12.39
C LEU A 81 4.63 22.83 -11.55
N VAL A 82 3.40 23.34 -11.58
CA VAL A 82 2.26 22.72 -10.88
C VAL A 82 1.92 21.36 -11.47
N LEU A 83 1.98 21.20 -12.79
CA LEU A 83 1.75 19.91 -13.46
C LEU A 83 2.83 18.88 -13.10
N LEU A 84 4.10 19.28 -13.07
CA LEU A 84 5.18 18.40 -12.61
C LEU A 84 4.95 17.97 -11.16
N LEU A 85 4.57 18.92 -10.29
CA LEU A 85 4.22 18.61 -8.91
C LEU A 85 3.02 17.65 -8.84
N GLY A 86 1.95 17.92 -9.58
CA GLY A 86 0.75 17.10 -9.66
C GLY A 86 1.06 15.65 -10.07
N LEU A 87 1.89 15.47 -11.09
CA LEU A 87 2.36 14.17 -11.54
C LEU A 87 3.16 13.43 -10.45
N THR A 88 4.07 14.11 -9.75
CA THR A 88 4.84 13.47 -8.65
C THR A 88 3.94 13.04 -7.50
N VAL A 89 2.97 13.87 -7.13
CA VAL A 89 1.99 13.56 -6.08
C VAL A 89 1.09 12.41 -6.54
N PHE A 90 0.66 12.39 -7.80
CA PHE A 90 -0.12 11.30 -8.38
C PHE A 90 0.60 9.95 -8.27
N VAL A 91 1.84 9.85 -8.77
CA VAL A 91 2.60 8.60 -8.73
C VAL A 91 2.76 8.13 -7.29
N ARG A 92 3.06 9.07 -6.37
CA ARG A 92 3.22 8.75 -4.96
C ARG A 92 1.91 8.30 -4.31
N GLN A 93 0.78 8.89 -4.71
CA GLN A 93 -0.54 8.51 -4.22
C GLN A 93 -0.95 7.11 -4.67
N VAL A 94 -0.59 6.71 -5.89
CA VAL A 94 -0.75 5.34 -6.37
C VAL A 94 0.06 4.37 -5.52
N GLU A 95 1.30 4.71 -5.16
CA GLU A 95 2.11 3.89 -4.24
C GLU A 95 1.47 3.75 -2.86
N PHE A 96 1.00 4.86 -2.27
CA PHE A 96 0.34 4.82 -0.95
C PHE A 96 -0.93 3.99 -0.96
N THR A 97 -1.71 4.06 -2.03
CA THR A 97 -2.89 3.22 -2.22
C THR A 97 -2.50 1.75 -2.27
N ASN A 98 -1.44 1.41 -2.99
CA ASN A 98 -0.96 0.03 -3.06
C ASN A 98 -0.44 -0.48 -1.71
N ARG A 99 0.30 0.34 -0.95
CA ARG A 99 0.75 -0.01 0.41
C ARG A 99 -0.42 -0.16 1.37
N ALA A 100 -1.42 0.72 1.32
CA ALA A 100 -2.62 0.62 2.14
C ALA A 100 -3.38 -0.70 1.89
N ASN A 101 -3.50 -1.12 0.63
CA ASN A 101 -4.11 -2.41 0.30
C ASN A 101 -3.32 -3.59 0.87
N LEU A 102 -1.98 -3.53 0.84
CA LEU A 102 -1.12 -4.55 1.43
C LEU A 102 -1.31 -4.64 2.94
N TYR A 103 -1.32 -3.49 3.63
CA TYR A 103 -1.57 -3.45 5.07
C TYR A 103 -2.98 -3.95 5.42
N GLY A 104 -4.00 -3.61 4.62
CA GLY A 104 -5.36 -4.12 4.80
C GLY A 104 -5.40 -5.65 4.77
N VAL A 105 -4.80 -6.28 3.75
CA VAL A 105 -4.74 -7.75 3.66
C VAL A 105 -3.96 -8.37 4.82
N ALA A 106 -2.86 -7.73 5.25
CA ALA A 106 -2.07 -8.21 6.38
C ALA A 106 -2.89 -8.15 7.70
N VAL A 107 -3.57 -7.03 7.95
CA VAL A 107 -4.46 -6.85 9.11
C VAL A 107 -5.58 -7.90 9.11
N ASP A 108 -6.22 -8.13 7.96
CA ASP A 108 -7.28 -9.14 7.83
C ASP A 108 -6.76 -10.56 8.06
N SER A 109 -5.52 -10.86 7.63
CA SER A 109 -4.90 -12.17 7.86
C SER A 109 -4.64 -12.44 9.35
N VAL A 110 -4.11 -11.45 10.08
CA VAL A 110 -3.87 -11.57 11.53
C VAL A 110 -5.21 -11.65 12.28
N ARG A 111 -6.20 -10.84 11.87
CA ARG A 111 -7.54 -10.89 12.45
C ARG A 111 -8.19 -12.25 12.26
N THR A 112 -8.03 -12.87 11.09
CA THR A 112 -8.51 -14.23 10.83
C THR A 112 -7.86 -15.25 11.75
N TYR A 113 -6.55 -15.15 11.98
CA TYR A 113 -5.84 -15.98 12.96
C TYR A 113 -6.40 -15.80 14.38
N LEU A 114 -6.61 -14.55 14.82
CA LEU A 114 -7.15 -14.25 16.15
C LEU A 114 -8.58 -14.80 16.34
N VAL A 115 -9.43 -14.73 15.30
CA VAL A 115 -10.80 -15.29 15.34
C VAL A 115 -10.80 -16.80 15.41
N ARG A 116 -9.95 -17.47 14.62
CA ARG A 116 -9.80 -18.94 14.68
C ARG A 116 -9.35 -19.41 16.06
N ARG A 117 -8.55 -18.60 16.75
CA ARG A 117 -8.07 -18.89 18.10
C ARG A 117 -9.12 -18.67 19.19
N ALA A 118 -10.01 -17.69 19.02
CA ALA A 118 -11.11 -17.40 19.96
C ALA A 118 -12.46 -17.32 19.24
N PRO A 119 -13.06 -18.46 18.85
CA PRO A 119 -14.30 -18.45 18.07
C PRO A 119 -15.48 -17.80 18.80
N SER A 120 -15.47 -17.81 20.14
CA SER A 120 -16.49 -17.18 20.98
C SER A 120 -16.58 -15.66 20.80
N VAL A 121 -15.51 -14.99 20.34
CA VAL A 121 -15.54 -13.55 20.05
C VAL A 121 -16.04 -13.23 18.65
N GLY A 122 -16.12 -14.23 17.75
CA GLY A 122 -16.55 -14.07 16.36
C GLY A 122 -17.86 -13.30 16.18
N PRO A 123 -18.93 -13.60 16.94
CA PRO A 123 -20.22 -12.88 16.83
C PRO A 123 -20.15 -11.38 17.19
N TYR A 124 -19.12 -10.95 17.92
CA TYR A 124 -18.94 -9.55 18.31
C TYR A 124 -18.10 -8.76 17.29
N LEU A 125 -17.54 -9.42 16.29
CA LEU A 125 -16.70 -8.84 15.27
C LEU A 125 -17.50 -8.46 14.02
N ILE A 126 -17.83 -7.18 13.90
CA ILE A 126 -18.71 -6.65 12.85
C ILE A 126 -18.09 -6.75 11.44
N LEU A 127 -16.77 -6.57 11.32
CA LEU A 127 -16.08 -6.61 10.02
C LEU A 127 -15.90 -8.07 9.56
N PRO A 128 -16.04 -8.42 8.27
CA PRO A 128 -15.79 -9.78 7.80
C PRO A 128 -14.31 -10.16 7.94
N THR A 129 -14.03 -11.45 8.19
CA THR A 129 -12.66 -12.00 8.15
C THR A 129 -12.30 -12.49 6.74
N LEU A 130 -11.06 -12.97 6.54
CA LEU A 130 -10.62 -13.48 5.23
C LEU A 130 -11.36 -14.77 4.83
N ASP A 131 -11.89 -15.50 5.81
CA ASP A 131 -12.64 -16.75 5.62
C ASP A 131 -14.13 -16.52 5.33
N ASP A 132 -14.66 -15.35 5.67
CA ASP A 132 -16.05 -15.02 5.39
C ASP A 132 -16.22 -14.69 3.90
N PRO A 133 -17.30 -15.13 3.24
CA PRO A 133 -17.72 -14.57 1.96
C PRO A 133 -18.16 -13.12 2.21
N GLY A 134 -17.18 -12.23 2.28
CA GLY A 134 -17.28 -11.00 3.05
C GLY A 134 -18.37 -10.04 2.56
N VAL A 135 -18.86 -9.23 3.51
CA VAL A 135 -19.70 -8.04 3.26
C VAL A 135 -19.04 -7.07 2.24
N TYR A 136 -17.72 -7.13 2.07
CA TYR A 136 -16.95 -6.37 1.07
C TYR A 136 -16.72 -7.08 -0.28
N GLN A 137 -17.24 -8.29 -0.48
CA GLN A 137 -17.38 -8.88 -1.82
C GLN A 137 -18.42 -8.13 -2.67
N GLY A 138 -19.22 -7.26 -2.05
CA GLY A 138 -19.94 -6.20 -2.73
C GLY A 138 -18.95 -5.30 -3.45
N ARG A 139 -18.74 -5.57 -4.75
CA ARG A 139 -18.29 -4.55 -5.71
C ARG A 139 -19.07 -3.28 -5.35
N PRO A 140 -18.40 -2.15 -5.03
CA PRO A 140 -19.13 -0.90 -4.84
C PRO A 140 -20.04 -0.71 -6.06
N PRO A 141 -21.31 -0.29 -5.86
CA PRO A 141 -22.20 -0.04 -6.97
C PRO A 141 -21.49 0.90 -7.96
N GLY A 142 -21.22 0.42 -9.17
CA GLY A 142 -20.41 1.11 -10.19
C GLY A 142 -19.08 0.42 -10.61
N GLY A 143 -18.73 -0.72 -10.00
CA GLY A 143 -17.65 -1.58 -10.49
C GLY A 143 -16.23 -1.05 -10.20
N ARG A 144 -15.24 -1.55 -10.94
CA ARG A 144 -13.81 -1.24 -10.71
C ARG A 144 -13.50 0.25 -10.94
N TRP A 145 -14.23 0.86 -11.86
CA TRP A 145 -13.98 2.23 -12.30
C TRP A 145 -14.42 3.27 -11.26
N THR A 146 -15.61 3.14 -10.65
CA THR A 146 -16.06 4.10 -9.63
C THR A 146 -15.17 4.08 -8.39
N ARG A 147 -14.67 2.90 -7.98
CA ARG A 147 -13.68 2.80 -6.90
C ARG A 147 -12.38 3.55 -7.22
N ASP A 148 -11.95 3.54 -8.47
CA ASP A 148 -10.70 4.16 -8.91
C ASP A 148 -10.84 5.69 -8.98
N VAL A 149 -12.02 6.17 -9.39
CA VAL A 149 -12.34 7.60 -9.49
C VAL A 149 -12.53 8.26 -8.11
N ILE A 150 -13.14 7.56 -7.15
CA ILE A 150 -13.51 8.13 -5.83
C ILE A 150 -12.31 8.18 -4.86
N GLY A 151 -11.23 7.44 -5.11
CA GLY A 151 -10.04 7.46 -4.26
C GLY A 151 -9.20 8.73 -4.39
N LEU A 152 -8.35 9.01 -3.39
CA LEU A 152 -7.41 10.15 -3.40
C LEU A 152 -6.51 10.20 -4.65
N ALA A 153 -6.12 9.05 -5.21
CA ALA A 153 -5.37 9.02 -6.47
C ALA A 153 -6.22 9.49 -7.67
N GLY A 154 -7.51 9.15 -7.67
CA GLY A 154 -8.48 9.56 -8.67
C GLY A 154 -8.76 11.07 -8.62
N THR A 155 -8.90 11.63 -7.42
CA THR A 155 -9.08 13.09 -7.25
C THR A 155 -7.84 13.87 -7.69
N VAL A 156 -6.63 13.39 -7.38
CA VAL A 156 -5.39 14.00 -7.91
C VAL A 156 -5.38 13.93 -9.44
N SER A 157 -5.68 12.78 -10.04
CA SER A 157 -5.72 12.67 -11.51
C SER A 157 -6.78 13.57 -12.14
N LEU A 158 -7.89 13.82 -11.45
CA LEU A 158 -8.92 14.75 -11.92
C LEU A 158 -8.41 16.18 -11.98
N VAL A 159 -7.77 16.63 -10.90
CA VAL A 159 -7.19 17.97 -10.84
C VAL A 159 -6.09 18.14 -11.88
N ASP A 160 -5.19 17.16 -12.01
CA ASP A 160 -4.12 17.20 -13.00
C ASP A 160 -4.66 17.22 -14.44
N SER A 161 -5.62 16.35 -14.76
CA SER A 161 -6.28 16.32 -16.08
C SER A 161 -7.00 17.62 -16.39
N ALA A 162 -7.62 18.25 -15.38
CA ALA A 162 -8.27 19.55 -15.53
C ALA A 162 -7.27 20.66 -15.85
N LEU A 163 -6.10 20.67 -15.18
CA LEU A 163 -5.03 21.63 -15.47
C LEU A 163 -4.48 21.46 -16.88
N VAL A 164 -4.22 20.23 -17.33
CA VAL A 164 -3.73 19.95 -18.69
C VAL A 164 -4.78 20.35 -19.74
N GLY A 165 -6.05 20.00 -19.52
CA GLY A 165 -7.15 20.39 -20.41
C GLY A 165 -7.32 21.91 -20.51
N LEU A 166 -7.25 22.61 -19.39
CA LEU A 166 -7.31 24.08 -19.36
C LEU A 166 -6.14 24.69 -20.15
N GLY A 167 -4.91 24.18 -19.93
CA GLY A 167 -3.73 24.58 -20.69
C GLY A 167 -3.89 24.37 -22.19
N ALA A 168 -4.44 23.23 -22.63
CA ALA A 168 -4.71 22.94 -24.04
C ALA A 168 -5.76 23.88 -24.64
N GLY A 169 -6.80 24.24 -23.89
CA GLY A 169 -7.80 25.22 -24.33
C GLY A 169 -7.22 26.62 -24.49
N ILE A 170 -6.38 27.07 -23.54
CA ILE A 170 -5.66 28.35 -23.64
C ILE A 170 -4.71 28.35 -24.84
N ALA A 171 -3.94 27.27 -25.02
CA ALA A 171 -3.02 27.14 -26.15
C ALA A 171 -3.77 27.20 -27.50
N ALA A 172 -4.91 26.51 -27.62
CA ALA A 172 -5.76 26.58 -28.80
C ALA A 172 -6.27 28.01 -29.07
N ARG A 173 -6.68 28.74 -28.02
CA ARG A 173 -7.05 30.15 -28.16
C ARG A 173 -5.88 31.02 -28.63
N HIS A 174 -4.68 30.75 -28.13
CA HIS A 174 -3.50 31.54 -28.45
C HIS A 174 -3.10 31.44 -29.92
N VAL A 175 -3.32 30.30 -30.56
CA VAL A 175 -3.10 30.11 -32.02
C VAL A 175 -4.27 30.57 -32.89
N GLY A 176 -5.25 31.29 -32.32
CA GLY A 176 -6.37 31.87 -33.05
C GLY A 176 -7.54 30.92 -33.29
N ALA A 177 -7.63 29.79 -32.59
CA ALA A 177 -8.78 28.91 -32.72
C ALA A 177 -10.08 29.59 -32.25
N ALA A 178 -11.18 29.25 -32.92
CA ALA A 178 -12.51 29.64 -32.50
C ALA A 178 -12.78 29.18 -31.05
N THR A 179 -13.61 29.94 -30.31
CA THR A 179 -13.91 29.66 -28.90
C THR A 179 -14.39 28.23 -28.66
N TRP A 180 -15.27 27.75 -29.54
CA TRP A 180 -15.80 26.41 -29.45
C TRP A 180 -14.72 25.34 -29.69
N LEU A 181 -13.82 25.55 -30.65
CA LEU A 181 -12.69 24.65 -30.90
C LEU A 181 -11.77 24.56 -29.69
N ALA A 182 -11.42 25.70 -29.09
CA ALA A 182 -10.58 25.73 -27.89
C ALA A 182 -11.26 25.10 -26.67
N ALA A 183 -12.56 25.27 -26.50
CA ALA A 183 -13.31 24.59 -25.45
C ALA A 183 -13.31 23.07 -25.69
N THR A 184 -13.60 22.64 -26.93
CA THR A 184 -13.60 21.21 -27.27
C THR A 184 -12.23 20.57 -27.14
N SER A 185 -11.14 21.25 -27.51
CA SER A 185 -9.79 20.72 -27.34
C SER A 185 -9.44 20.52 -25.87
N GLY A 186 -9.80 21.48 -25.01
CA GLY A 186 -9.60 21.35 -23.57
C GLY A 186 -10.35 20.17 -22.96
N VAL A 187 -11.63 19.99 -23.33
CA VAL A 187 -12.45 18.85 -22.87
C VAL A 187 -11.90 17.52 -23.37
N VAL A 188 -11.48 17.44 -24.64
CA VAL A 188 -10.88 16.23 -25.22
C VAL A 188 -9.57 15.88 -24.52
N VAL A 189 -8.66 16.85 -24.35
CA VAL A 189 -7.38 16.62 -23.67
C VAL A 189 -7.58 16.20 -22.22
N LEU A 190 -8.48 16.86 -21.49
CA LEU A 190 -8.86 16.47 -20.13
C LEU A 190 -9.32 15.02 -20.09
N SER A 191 -10.23 14.63 -20.98
CA SER A 191 -10.80 13.28 -21.03
C SER A 191 -9.73 12.22 -21.33
N LEU A 192 -8.84 12.49 -22.29
CA LEU A 192 -7.75 11.59 -22.65
C LEU A 192 -6.74 11.43 -21.52
N VAL A 193 -6.33 12.52 -20.89
CA VAL A 193 -5.39 12.50 -19.75
C VAL A 193 -6.01 11.78 -18.56
N MET A 194 -7.29 12.00 -18.29
CA MET A 194 -8.01 11.28 -17.24
C MET A 194 -8.04 9.78 -17.51
N LEU A 195 -8.38 9.37 -18.74
CA LEU A 195 -8.39 7.95 -19.12
C LEU A 195 -7.00 7.32 -18.99
N ALA A 196 -5.94 8.05 -19.35
CA ALA A 196 -4.55 7.59 -19.19
C ALA A 196 -4.20 7.37 -17.71
N HIS A 197 -4.58 8.29 -16.83
CA HIS A 197 -4.38 8.15 -15.38
C HIS A 197 -5.14 6.95 -14.80
N LEU A 198 -6.42 6.81 -15.15
CA LEU A 198 -7.26 5.69 -14.68
C LEU A 198 -6.74 4.34 -15.20
N TRP A 199 -6.30 4.30 -16.46
CA TRP A 199 -5.64 3.14 -17.03
C TRP A 199 -4.37 2.79 -16.23
N TYR A 200 -3.51 3.78 -15.94
CA TYR A 200 -2.30 3.56 -15.14
C TYR A 200 -2.60 3.04 -13.73
N ILE A 201 -3.59 3.61 -13.03
CA ILE A 201 -4.04 3.13 -11.72
C ILE A 201 -4.46 1.65 -11.82
N SER A 202 -5.29 1.32 -12.80
CA SER A 202 -5.82 -0.03 -12.98
C SER A 202 -4.72 -1.05 -13.29
N TYR A 203 -3.75 -0.68 -14.13
CA TYR A 203 -2.61 -1.50 -14.50
C TYR A 203 -1.71 -1.77 -13.29
N ARG A 204 -1.37 -0.72 -12.52
CA ARG A 204 -0.52 -0.85 -11.33
C ARG A 204 -1.17 -1.70 -10.24
N ARG A 205 -2.49 -1.59 -10.07
CA ARG A 205 -3.23 -2.42 -9.12
C ARG A 205 -3.23 -3.88 -9.52
N ALA A 206 -3.48 -4.19 -10.79
CA ALA A 206 -3.44 -5.57 -11.29
C ALA A 206 -2.09 -6.23 -11.01
N ALA A 207 -0.99 -5.52 -11.27
CA ALA A 207 0.36 -5.96 -10.97
C ALA A 207 0.60 -6.17 -9.46
N ALA A 208 0.06 -5.29 -8.61
CA ALA A 208 0.20 -5.42 -7.16
C ALA A 208 -0.54 -6.65 -6.62
N THR A 209 -1.79 -6.88 -7.04
CA THR A 209 -2.57 -8.06 -6.62
C THR A 209 -1.89 -9.38 -7.00
N ALA A 210 -1.31 -9.48 -8.19
CA ALA A 210 -0.60 -10.69 -8.61
C ALA A 210 0.57 -11.04 -7.68
N ARG A 211 1.29 -10.03 -7.17
CA ARG A 211 2.40 -10.22 -6.21
C ARG A 211 1.91 -10.73 -4.85
N ILE A 212 0.75 -10.26 -4.38
CA ILE A 212 0.17 -10.70 -3.11
C ILE A 212 -0.19 -12.19 -3.21
N TRP A 213 -0.94 -12.57 -4.25
CA TRP A 213 -1.38 -13.96 -4.45
C TRP A 213 -0.20 -14.94 -4.58
N THR A 214 0.82 -14.58 -5.36
CA THR A 214 2.03 -15.41 -5.50
C THR A 214 2.82 -15.53 -4.18
N SER A 215 2.79 -14.51 -3.32
CA SER A 215 3.43 -14.58 -2.00
C SER A 215 2.63 -15.44 -1.02
N MET A 216 1.29 -15.42 -1.07
CA MET A 216 0.44 -16.24 -0.21
C MET A 216 0.46 -17.72 -0.61
N GLY A 217 0.47 -18.01 -1.92
CA GLY A 217 0.56 -19.39 -2.43
C GLY A 217 1.86 -20.09 -2.03
N ARG A 218 2.99 -19.37 -2.08
CA ARG A 218 4.29 -19.91 -1.63
C ARG A 218 4.32 -20.25 -0.14
N ARG A 219 3.70 -19.44 0.72
CA ARG A 219 3.67 -19.70 2.17
C ARG A 219 2.87 -20.96 2.50
N HIS A 220 1.72 -21.16 1.86
CA HIS A 220 0.90 -22.36 2.07
C HIS A 220 1.62 -23.64 1.61
N GLN A 221 2.33 -23.59 0.48
CA GLN A 221 3.13 -24.72 0.00
C GLN A 221 4.30 -25.07 0.94
N SER A 222 4.98 -24.05 1.51
CA SER A 222 6.07 -24.29 2.47
C SER A 222 5.61 -24.86 3.81
N SER A 223 4.38 -24.56 4.25
CA SER A 223 3.80 -25.18 5.45
C SER A 223 3.45 -26.64 5.21
N GLY A 224 2.85 -26.96 4.05
CA GLY A 224 2.50 -28.35 3.73
C GLY A 224 3.70 -29.26 3.52
N ALA A 225 4.82 -28.75 3.00
CA ALA A 225 6.04 -29.56 2.81
C ALA A 225 6.73 -29.94 4.13
N ARG A 226 6.72 -29.06 5.15
CA ARG A 226 7.33 -29.36 6.45
C ARG A 226 6.58 -30.42 7.27
N ASP A 227 5.25 -30.50 7.11
CA ASP A 227 4.46 -31.52 7.79
C ASP A 227 4.68 -32.94 7.22
N VAL A 228 5.16 -33.05 5.98
CA VAL A 228 5.40 -34.35 5.31
C VAL A 228 6.77 -34.93 5.64
N ASP A 229 7.79 -34.10 5.83
CA ASP A 229 9.16 -34.55 6.14
C ASP A 229 9.38 -34.85 7.65
N GLY A 230 8.44 -34.46 8.52
CA GLY A 230 8.50 -34.69 9.97
C GLY A 230 8.03 -36.07 10.44
N VAL A 231 7.36 -36.84 9.59
CA VAL A 231 6.91 -38.22 9.90
C VAL A 231 7.90 -39.19 9.27
N SER A 232 9.05 -39.39 9.92
CA SER A 232 9.97 -40.47 9.55
C SER A 232 9.31 -41.81 9.89
N PRO A 233 9.02 -42.69 8.90
CA PRO A 233 8.30 -43.95 9.15
C PRO A 233 9.15 -45.03 9.84
N ASN A 234 10.38 -44.74 10.26
CA ASN A 234 11.32 -45.71 10.83
C ASN A 234 11.57 -45.55 12.35
N GLY A 235 10.69 -44.85 13.08
CA GLY A 235 10.75 -44.75 14.54
C GLY A 235 10.25 -45.98 15.28
N VAL A 236 10.73 -47.19 14.95
CA VAL A 236 10.53 -48.39 15.77
C VAL A 236 11.88 -49.07 16.00
N GLY A 237 12.36 -48.99 17.24
CA GLY A 237 13.32 -49.94 17.81
C GLY A 237 14.70 -49.37 18.13
N GLY A 238 15.01 -49.27 19.43
CA GLY A 238 16.40 -49.08 19.87
C GLY A 238 16.56 -48.47 21.25
N ALA A 239 16.13 -49.21 22.28
CA ALA A 239 16.48 -48.92 23.66
C ALA A 239 17.95 -49.32 23.95
N SER A 240 18.47 -48.74 25.04
CA SER A 240 19.65 -49.10 25.85
C SER A 240 21.04 -49.07 25.20
N ASP A 241 21.87 -48.09 25.59
CA ASP A 241 23.11 -48.32 26.37
C ASP A 241 23.81 -46.97 26.65
N VAL A 242 23.87 -46.53 27.92
CA VAL A 242 24.92 -46.77 28.93
C VAL A 242 26.13 -45.82 28.80
N ASP A 243 26.25 -44.97 29.82
CA ASP A 243 27.42 -44.39 30.49
C ASP A 243 28.75 -44.19 29.74
N GLY A 244 29.28 -42.96 29.83
CA GLY A 244 30.64 -42.66 29.38
C GLY A 244 31.12 -41.25 29.71
N VAL A 245 31.49 -41.05 30.97
CA VAL A 245 32.27 -39.93 31.52
C VAL A 245 33.47 -39.54 30.63
N SER A 246 33.67 -38.23 30.37
CA SER A 246 35.01 -37.61 30.49
C SER A 246 34.98 -36.07 30.52
N PRO A 247 35.57 -35.43 31.54
CA PRO A 247 35.83 -34.00 31.60
C PRO A 247 37.32 -33.68 31.32
N ASN A 248 37.63 -32.94 30.26
CA ASN A 248 38.93 -32.27 30.04
C ASN A 248 38.84 -31.45 28.75
N GLY A 249 39.34 -30.23 28.59
CA GLY A 249 40.11 -29.37 29.47
C GLY A 249 40.41 -28.06 28.73
N ALA A 250 40.61 -27.01 29.53
CA ALA A 250 41.47 -25.85 29.34
C ALA A 250 41.84 -25.33 27.92
N ALA A 251 41.50 -24.06 27.71
CA ALA A 251 42.39 -22.93 27.41
C ALA A 251 43.26 -22.94 26.12
N ARG A 252 43.08 -21.90 25.29
CA ARG A 252 44.13 -21.09 24.62
C ARG A 252 43.47 -19.90 23.88
N SER A 253 43.70 -18.67 24.35
CA SER A 253 44.64 -17.66 23.80
C SER A 253 44.22 -17.11 22.43
N ALA A 254 43.75 -15.86 22.32
CA ALA A 254 44.53 -14.63 22.16
C ALA A 254 44.91 -14.29 20.69
N GLY A 255 44.73 -13.02 20.30
CA GLY A 255 45.36 -12.39 19.13
C GLY A 255 44.37 -11.88 18.07
N SER A 256 44.13 -10.56 17.96
CA SER A 256 44.74 -9.63 16.97
C SER A 256 44.20 -9.84 15.54
N GLY A 257 43.57 -8.93 14.81
CA GLY A 257 43.64 -7.46 14.68
C GLY A 257 43.04 -7.08 13.30
N PRO A 258 43.05 -5.79 12.89
CA PRO A 258 42.17 -5.22 11.85
C PRO A 258 42.83 -5.00 10.47
N ALA A 259 42.04 -4.89 9.39
CA ALA A 259 42.39 -4.25 8.10
C ALA A 259 41.16 -4.23 7.15
N THR A 260 40.53 -3.08 6.92
CA THR A 260 40.62 -2.21 5.71
C THR A 260 40.05 -2.77 4.40
N ARG A 261 38.97 -2.15 3.89
CA ARG A 261 39.01 -1.25 2.72
C ARG A 261 37.69 -0.49 2.57
#